data_AF-A0A936WWB8-F1
#
_entry.id   AF-A0A936WWB8-F1
#
_cell.length_a   1.000
_cell.length_b   1.000
_cell.length_c   1.000
_cell.angle_alpha   90.00
_cell.angle_beta   90.00
_cell.angle_gamma   90.00
#
_symmetry.space_group_name_H-M   'P 1'
#
loop_
_entity.id
_entity.type
_entity.pdbx_description
1 polymer ?
#
loop_
_entity_poly.entity_id
_entity_poly.type
_entity_poly.pdbx_seq_one_letter_code
_entity_poly.pdbx_strand_id
1 'polypeptide(L)' 'MITITQQRLKCIGCNYCVEVAPHRWQMSKKDGRSQLIDSRERRGFWSVQVSEEEREINEKAAKLCPVKIIQLRG' A
#
# COMPACT_ATOMS: atom_id res chain seq x y z
N MET A 1 3.21 -15.43 -5.79
CA MET A 1 2.08 -14.77 -5.10
C MET A 1 2.69 -14.00 -3.96
N ILE A 2 2.32 -12.74 -3.81
CA ILE A 2 2.86 -11.85 -2.78
C ILE A 2 1.74 -11.30 -1.90
N THR A 3 2.05 -11.03 -0.66
CA THR A 3 1.22 -10.30 0.29
C THR A 3 1.77 -8.89 0.43
N ILE A 4 0.95 -7.90 0.10
CA ILE A 4 1.22 -6.48 0.37
C ILE A 4 0.52 -6.13 1.69
N THR A 5 1.23 -5.48 2.61
CA THR A 5 0.72 -5.05 3.91
C THR A 5 0.96 -3.56 4.12
N GLN A 6 -0.04 -2.83 4.62
CA GLN A 6 0.01 -1.41 4.93
C GLN A 6 -0.33 -1.14 6.40
N GLN A 7 0.51 -0.35 7.09
CA GLN A 7 0.19 0.25 8.39
C GLN A 7 -0.54 1.60 8.21
N ARG A 8 -1.77 1.57 7.66
CA ARG A 8 -2.50 2.76 7.19
C ARG A 8 -2.58 3.89 8.22
N LEU A 9 -2.68 3.55 9.51
CA LEU A 9 -2.77 4.54 10.60
C LEU A 9 -1.56 5.49 10.69
N LYS A 10 -0.41 5.07 10.17
CA LYS A 10 0.83 5.87 10.11
C LYS A 10 0.99 6.64 8.79
N CYS A 11 0.03 6.55 7.87
CA CYS A 11 0.10 7.25 6.59
C CYS A 11 -0.03 8.76 6.78
N ILE A 12 0.86 9.52 6.11
CA ILE A 12 0.90 10.99 6.13
C ILE A 12 0.37 11.63 4.84
N GLY A 13 -0.18 10.84 3.92
CA GLY A 13 -0.81 11.38 2.71
C GLY A 13 0.10 11.86 1.58
N CYS A 14 1.35 11.38 1.51
CA CYS A 14 2.34 11.83 0.50
C CYS A 14 2.06 11.46 -0.98
N ASN A 15 1.01 10.68 -1.26
CA ASN A 15 0.57 10.27 -2.60
C ASN A 15 1.53 9.39 -3.45
N TYR A 16 2.82 9.24 -3.11
CA TYR A 16 3.78 8.49 -3.96
C TYR A 16 3.38 7.04 -4.31
N CYS A 17 2.73 6.33 -3.40
CA CYS A 17 2.24 4.96 -3.68
C CYS A 17 1.17 4.93 -4.77
N VAL A 18 0.33 5.96 -4.86
CA VAL A 18 -0.72 6.09 -5.88
C VAL A 18 -0.10 6.48 -7.23
N GLU A 19 0.85 7.42 -7.24
CA GLU A 19 1.55 7.82 -8.46
C GLU A 19 2.28 6.64 -9.13
N VAL A 20 2.85 5.74 -8.33
CA VAL A 20 3.59 4.59 -8.85
C VAL A 20 2.71 3.39 -9.16
N ALA A 21 1.72 3.08 -8.32
CA ALA A 21 0.88 1.90 -8.47
C ALA A 21 -0.62 2.25 -8.27
N PRO A 22 -1.22 3.02 -9.19
CA PRO A 22 -2.59 3.54 -9.05
C PRO A 22 -3.66 2.44 -9.04
N HIS A 23 -3.35 1.24 -9.55
CA HIS A 23 -4.24 0.08 -9.52
C HIS A 23 -4.31 -0.57 -8.13
N ARG A 24 -3.32 -0.32 -7.26
CA ARG A 24 -3.21 -0.95 -5.94
C ARG A 24 -3.36 0.05 -4.79
N TRP A 25 -3.16 1.33 -5.04
CA TRP A 25 -3.25 2.40 -4.05
C TRP A 25 -4.18 3.51 -4.50
N GLN A 26 -4.99 4.02 -3.58
CA GLN A 26 -5.80 5.22 -3.81
C GLN A 26 -5.75 6.16 -2.62
N MET A 27 -5.90 7.46 -2.85
CA MET A 27 -6.04 8.44 -1.76
C MET A 27 -7.47 8.49 -1.25
N SER A 28 -7.64 8.40 0.07
CA SER A 28 -8.96 8.62 0.67
C SER A 28 -9.32 10.10 0.65
N LYS A 29 -10.49 10.42 0.11
CA LYS A 29 -11.08 11.78 0.19
C LYS A 29 -11.52 12.16 1.61
N LYS A 30 -11.65 11.19 2.53
CA LYS A 30 -12.15 11.42 3.89
C LYS A 30 -11.07 11.90 4.85
N ASP A 31 -9.89 11.30 4.80
CA ASP A 31 -8.81 11.56 5.77
C ASP A 31 -7.45 11.85 5.12
N GLY A 32 -7.39 11.95 3.78
CA GLY A 32 -6.16 12.23 3.05
C GLY A 32 -5.11 11.12 3.14
N ARG A 33 -5.45 9.94 3.67
CA ARG A 33 -4.51 8.80 3.77
C ARG A 33 -4.69 7.85 2.60
N SER A 34 -3.59 7.27 2.15
CA SER A 34 -3.61 6.21 1.14
C SER A 34 -4.34 4.95 1.67
N GLN A 35 -5.07 4.28 0.80
CA GLN A 35 -5.76 3.01 1.02
C GLN A 35 -5.18 1.96 0.07
N LEU A 36 -4.84 0.79 0.62
CA LEU A 36 -4.50 -0.40 -0.14
C LEU A 36 -5.80 -1.03 -0.69
N ILE A 37 -5.96 -1.04 -2.01
CA ILE A 37 -7.16 -1.53 -2.69
C ILE A 37 -7.31 -3.04 -2.45
N ASP A 38 -8.56 -3.48 -2.21
CA ASP A 38 -8.97 -4.85 -1.86
C ASP A 38 -8.37 -5.44 -0.57
N SER A 39 -7.71 -4.59 0.23
CA SER A 39 -7.13 -5.06 1.48
C SER A 39 -8.18 -5.40 2.54
N ARG A 40 -7.85 -6.40 3.35
CA ARG A 40 -8.58 -6.73 4.57
C ARG A 40 -7.81 -6.19 5.77
N GLU A 41 -8.52 -5.57 6.69
CA GLU A 41 -7.97 -5.10 7.95
C GLU A 41 -7.92 -6.25 8.97
N ARG A 42 -6.78 -6.37 9.66
CA ARG A 42 -6.63 -7.23 10.83
C ARG A 42 -5.62 -6.62 11.80
N ARG A 43 -6.07 -6.25 13.00
CA ARG A 43 -5.23 -5.74 14.10
C ARG A 43 -4.38 -4.52 13.72
N GLY A 44 -4.94 -3.59 12.95
CA GLY A 44 -4.28 -2.36 12.50
C GLY A 44 -3.40 -2.53 11.26
N PHE A 45 -3.47 -3.67 10.58
CA PHE A 45 -2.75 -3.94 9.34
C PHE A 45 -3.74 -4.24 8.21
N TRP A 46 -3.55 -3.59 7.07
CA TRP A 46 -4.32 -3.80 5.85
C TRP A 46 -3.52 -4.65 4.90
N SER A 47 -4.00 -5.84 4.53
CA SER A 47 -3.25 -6.77 3.68
C SER A 47 -4.07 -7.29 2.51
N VAL A 48 -3.40 -7.53 1.38
CA VAL A 48 -3.97 -8.15 0.17
C VAL A 48 -2.96 -9.14 -0.43
N GLN A 49 -3.44 -10.27 -0.94
CA GLN A 49 -2.65 -11.20 -1.74
C GLN A 49 -2.86 -10.92 -3.22
N VAL A 50 -1.77 -10.87 -3.98
CA VAL A 50 -1.78 -10.54 -5.41
C VAL A 50 -0.82 -11.45 -6.18
N SER A 51 -0.92 -11.43 -7.51
CA SER A 51 0.00 -12.15 -8.40
C SER A 51 1.42 -11.60 -8.29
N GLU A 52 2.39 -12.37 -8.79
CA GLU A 52 3.80 -11.95 -8.81
C GLU A 52 4.04 -10.71 -9.69
N GLU A 53 3.19 -10.49 -10.69
CA GLU A 53 3.26 -9.39 -11.65
C GLU A 53 3.16 -8.02 -10.98
N GLU A 54 2.50 -7.93 -9.83
CA GLU A 54 2.38 -6.70 -9.05
C GLU A 54 3.62 -6.40 -8.18
N ARG A 55 4.59 -7.32 -8.07
CA ARG A 55 5.73 -7.18 -7.13
C ARG A 55 6.55 -5.93 -7.41
N GLU A 56 7.10 -5.82 -8.61
CA GLU A 56 8.10 -4.79 -8.93
C GLU A 56 7.57 -3.37 -8.65
N ILE A 57 6.35 -3.09 -9.12
CA ILE A 57 5.75 -1.77 -8.99
C ILE A 57 5.37 -1.45 -7.54
N ASN A 58 4.94 -2.46 -6.76
CA ASN A 58 4.63 -2.27 -5.34
C ASN A 58 5.87 -2.23 -4.45
N GLU A 59 6.98 -2.89 -4.83
CA GLU A 59 8.29 -2.69 -4.18
C GLU A 59 8.79 -1.26 -4.37
N LYS A 60 8.59 -0.69 -5.56
CA LYS A 60 8.89 0.72 -5.82
C LYS A 60 8.00 1.65 -4.97
N ALA A 61 6.70 1.38 -4.88
CA ALA A 61 5.79 2.13 -3.99
C ALA A 61 6.23 2.05 -2.52
N ALA A 62 6.69 0.89 -2.06
CA ALA A 62 7.20 0.71 -0.70
C ALA A 62 8.48 1.50 -0.45
N LYS A 63 9.44 1.50 -1.40
CA LYS A 63 10.68 2.27 -1.33
C LYS A 63 10.44 3.79 -1.28
N LEU A 64 9.45 4.28 -2.02
CA LEU A 64 9.12 5.70 -2.07
C LEU A 64 8.31 6.21 -0.87
N CYS A 65 7.75 5.30 -0.06
CA CYS A 65 6.98 5.70 1.10
C CYS A 65 7.87 6.34 2.18
N PRO A 66 7.74 7.65 2.48
CA PRO A 66 8.65 8.35 3.40
C PRO A 66 8.56 7.84 4.83
N VAL A 67 7.42 7.26 5.21
CA VAL A 67 7.15 6.72 6.56
C VAL A 67 7.26 5.19 6.63
N LYS A 68 7.70 4.53 5.55
CA LYS A 68 8.01 3.09 5.50
C LYS A 68 6.90 2.17 6.01
N ILE A 69 5.64 2.46 5.64
CA ILE A 69 4.46 1.73 6.13
C ILE A 69 3.99 0.58 5.24
N ILE A 70 4.66 0.35 4.11
CA ILE A 70 4.31 -0.66 3.11
C ILE A 70 5.34 -1.79 3.18
N GLN A 71 4.87 -3.04 3.27
CA GLN A 71 5.71 -4.23 3.27
C GLN A 71 5.19 -5.24 2.25
N LEU A 72 6.10 -5.90 1.55
CA LEU A 72 5.79 -7.01 0.65
C LEU A 72 6.43 -8.28 1.22
N ARG A 73 5.70 -9.39 1.18
CA ARG A 73 6.18 -10.72 1.57
C ARG A 73 5.70 -11.74 0.55
N GLY A 74 6.56 -12.63 0.08
CA GLY A 74 6.21 -13.68 -0.87
C GLY A 74 7.46 -14.35 -1.38
#